data_AF-A0A645EHC4-F1
#
_entry.id   AF-A0A645EHC4-F1
#
_cell.length_a   1.000
_cell.length_b   1.000
_cell.length_c   1.000
_cell.angle_alpha   90.00
_cell.angle_beta   90.00
_cell.angle_gamma   90.00
#
_symmetry.space_group_name_H-M   'P 1'
#
loop_
_entity.id
_entity.type
_entity.pdbx_description
1 polymer ?
#
loop_
_entity_poly.entity_id
_entity_poly.type
_entity_poly.pdbx_seq_one_letter_code
_entity_poly.pdbx_strand_id
1 'polypeptide(L)'
;MIASGADVNILVLDNEVYSNTGGQTSKATPASAIAKFAASGKYAAKKDLGKMAMTYNHVYVAQIASGANQMQTIKAFEEAEKFPGPSLIIAYTPCITHGLFGGMKESIKEAKEAVSSGYWSLYRYNPTLLEKGKNPMTLDYKKPDFSTMAEFMRKQVRFSSLENTNPLMAKDLFEKTVHDAKNRFYSYALMSGELEKIKAKLAPELASNTPEKEQKEKRVKKERPVDLEAQERRAKRREERAKRRKEQE
;
A
#
# COMPACT_ATOMS: atom_id res chain seq x y z
N MET A 1 22.35 -10.87 -11.52
CA MET A 1 21.49 -9.78 -12.01
C MET A 1 21.32 -8.70 -10.94
N ILE A 2 20.57 -8.92 -9.85
CA ILE A 2 20.40 -7.86 -8.83
C ILE A 2 21.73 -7.47 -8.15
N ALA A 3 22.61 -8.44 -7.88
CA ALA A 3 23.90 -8.16 -7.24
C ALA A 3 25.00 -7.66 -8.20
N SER A 4 24.77 -7.66 -9.52
CA SER A 4 25.82 -7.32 -10.49
C SER A 4 25.99 -5.83 -10.73
N GLY A 5 25.15 -4.98 -10.13
CA GLY A 5 25.16 -3.53 -10.36
C GLY A 5 24.73 -3.11 -11.77
N ALA A 6 24.22 -4.04 -12.58
CA ALA A 6 23.75 -3.74 -13.93
C ALA A 6 22.51 -2.83 -13.86
N ASP A 7 22.45 -1.85 -14.76
CA ASP A 7 21.30 -0.97 -14.93
C ASP A 7 20.16 -1.73 -15.62
N VAL A 8 19.32 -2.37 -14.80
CA VAL A 8 18.20 -3.20 -15.24
C VAL A 8 17.00 -3.01 -14.34
N ASN A 9 15.83 -2.92 -14.96
CA ASN A 9 14.55 -2.80 -14.27
C ASN A 9 13.82 -4.15 -14.24
N ILE A 10 13.59 -4.69 -13.04
CA ILE A 10 12.92 -5.96 -12.81
C ILE A 10 11.54 -5.68 -12.22
N LEU A 11 10.49 -6.01 -12.98
CA LEU A 11 9.10 -5.96 -12.52
C LEU A 11 8.61 -7.36 -12.17
N VAL A 12 8.29 -7.58 -10.90
CA VAL A 12 7.70 -8.81 -10.39
C VAL A 12 6.19 -8.59 -10.20
N LEU A 13 5.39 -9.29 -11.00
CA LEU A 13 3.94 -9.33 -10.84
C LEU A 13 3.59 -10.43 -9.83
N ASP A 14 3.43 -10.05 -8.57
CA ASP A 14 3.21 -11.00 -7.46
C ASP A 14 1.72 -11.28 -7.29
N ASN A 15 1.29 -12.41 -7.85
CA ASN A 15 -0.02 -13.04 -7.64
C ASN A 15 0.05 -14.16 -6.60
N GLU A 16 1.18 -14.33 -5.91
CA GLU A 16 1.37 -15.24 -4.78
C GLU A 16 1.21 -16.74 -5.07
N VAL A 17 0.98 -17.14 -6.32
CA VAL A 17 0.86 -18.54 -6.77
C VAL A 17 1.40 -18.70 -8.19
N TYR A 18 1.66 -19.92 -8.63
CA TYR A 18 1.93 -20.16 -10.04
C TYR A 18 0.61 -20.19 -10.83
N SER A 19 0.12 -19.01 -11.24
CA SER A 19 -1.22 -18.89 -11.83
C SER A 19 -1.37 -19.62 -13.16
N ASN A 20 -0.36 -19.56 -14.04
CA ASN A 20 -0.44 -20.15 -15.39
C ASN A 20 -0.60 -21.67 -15.36
N THR A 21 0.06 -22.36 -14.42
CA THR A 21 0.03 -23.82 -14.29
C THR A 21 -1.12 -24.31 -13.41
N GLY A 22 -2.07 -23.43 -13.06
CA GLY A 22 -3.28 -23.78 -12.32
C GLY A 22 -3.18 -23.63 -10.81
N GLY A 23 -2.38 -22.68 -10.32
CA GLY A 23 -2.41 -22.22 -8.93
C GLY A 23 -1.62 -23.08 -7.94
N GLN A 24 -0.41 -23.51 -8.31
CA GLN A 24 0.50 -24.18 -7.39
C GLN A 24 1.07 -23.21 -6.35
N THR A 25 1.38 -23.75 -5.17
CA THR A 25 2.10 -23.04 -4.12
C THR A 25 3.44 -22.53 -4.63
N SER A 26 3.78 -21.29 -4.28
CA SER A 26 5.07 -20.67 -4.50
C SER A 26 5.69 -20.25 -3.16
N LYS A 27 6.95 -19.83 -3.17
CA LYS A 27 7.56 -19.19 -1.98
C LYS A 27 6.93 -17.83 -1.66
N ALA A 28 6.20 -17.24 -2.61
CA ALA A 28 5.44 -16.00 -2.44
C ALA A 28 4.03 -16.23 -1.87
N THR A 29 3.54 -17.48 -1.83
CA THR A 29 2.26 -17.80 -1.19
C THR A 29 2.33 -17.43 0.30
N PRO A 30 1.35 -16.71 0.87
CA PRO A 30 1.30 -16.40 2.31
C PRO A 30 1.05 -17.67 3.13
N ALA A 31 1.21 -17.58 4.45
CA ALA A 31 0.62 -18.59 5.33
C ALA A 31 -0.92 -18.58 5.17
N SER A 32 -1.61 -19.63 5.62
CA SER A 32 -3.06 -19.85 5.53
C SER A 32 -3.68 -19.99 4.14
N ALA A 33 -3.01 -19.59 3.06
CA ALA A 33 -3.55 -19.76 1.71
C ALA A 33 -3.49 -21.23 1.26
N ILE A 34 -4.61 -21.71 0.72
CA ILE A 34 -4.70 -22.95 -0.02
C ILE A 34 -4.24 -22.71 -1.46
N ALA A 35 -3.40 -23.63 -1.93
CA ALA A 35 -2.96 -23.74 -3.31
C ALA A 35 -2.64 -25.22 -3.60
N LYS A 36 -2.45 -25.59 -4.88
CA LYS A 36 -2.01 -26.98 -5.19
C LYS A 36 -0.65 -27.21 -4.54
N PHE A 37 -0.51 -28.35 -3.84
CA PHE A 37 0.59 -28.71 -2.91
C PHE A 37 0.57 -28.07 -1.51
N ALA A 38 -0.48 -27.33 -1.18
CA ALA A 38 -0.79 -26.84 0.16
C ALA A 38 -2.30 -26.92 0.43
N ALA A 39 -2.86 -28.13 0.30
CA ALA A 39 -4.31 -28.36 0.44
C ALA A 39 -4.83 -28.05 1.85
N SER A 40 -3.99 -28.25 2.88
CA SER A 40 -4.28 -27.86 4.27
C SER A 40 -3.86 -26.43 4.61
N GLY A 41 -3.63 -25.60 3.60
CA GLY A 41 -3.04 -24.28 3.75
C GLY A 41 -1.51 -24.33 3.91
N LYS A 42 -0.83 -23.27 3.49
CA LYS A 42 0.62 -23.15 3.67
C LYS A 42 0.95 -22.75 5.10
N TYR A 43 1.88 -23.46 5.74
CA TYR A 43 2.36 -23.14 7.09
C TYR A 43 3.45 -22.04 7.08
N ALA A 44 4.40 -22.14 6.14
CA ALA A 44 5.53 -21.22 6.05
C ALA A 44 5.08 -19.82 5.63
N ALA A 45 5.69 -18.80 6.24
CA ALA A 45 5.46 -17.41 5.88
C ALA A 45 5.84 -17.11 4.40
N LYS A 46 5.34 -15.99 3.87
CA LYS A 46 5.74 -15.47 2.56
C LYS A 46 7.24 -15.11 2.58
N LYS A 47 8.00 -15.55 1.57
CA LYS A 47 9.38 -15.12 1.38
C LYS A 47 9.42 -13.62 1.11
N ASP A 48 10.21 -12.89 1.89
CA ASP A 48 10.37 -11.45 1.72
C ASP A 48 11.47 -11.12 0.70
N LEU A 49 11.11 -11.14 -0.58
CA LEU A 49 12.06 -10.85 -1.67
C LEU A 49 12.59 -9.41 -1.61
N GLY A 50 11.74 -8.45 -1.26
CA GLY A 50 12.11 -7.05 -1.22
C GLY A 50 13.13 -6.77 -0.12
N LYS A 51 12.90 -7.27 1.10
CA LYS A 51 13.87 -7.15 2.19
C LYS A 51 15.20 -7.84 1.87
N MET A 52 15.18 -8.99 1.19
CA MET A 52 16.41 -9.66 0.74
C MET A 52 17.16 -8.85 -0.34
N ALA A 53 16.46 -8.15 -1.22
CA ALA A 53 17.11 -7.28 -2.21
C ALA A 53 17.72 -6.04 -1.55
N MET A 54 17.06 -5.49 -0.53
CA MET A 54 17.56 -4.31 0.20
C MET A 54 18.89 -4.56 0.91
N THR A 55 19.24 -5.81 1.29
CA THR A 55 20.51 -6.09 1.99
C THR A 55 21.74 -5.80 1.13
N TYR A 56 21.59 -5.70 -0.18
CA TYR A 56 22.68 -5.33 -1.08
C TYR A 56 23.04 -3.83 -0.98
N ASN A 57 22.17 -2.98 -0.44
CA ASN A 57 22.33 -1.52 -0.28
C ASN A 57 22.54 -0.70 -1.58
N HIS A 58 22.78 -1.34 -2.73
CA HIS A 58 22.96 -0.70 -4.04
C HIS A 58 21.84 -1.05 -5.03
N VAL A 59 20.69 -1.50 -4.51
CA VAL A 59 19.53 -1.92 -5.30
C VAL A 59 18.35 -1.04 -4.93
N TYR A 60 17.72 -0.43 -5.92
CA TYR A 60 16.44 0.24 -5.70
C TYR A 60 15.33 -0.81 -5.56
N VAL A 61 14.51 -0.70 -4.51
CA VAL A 61 13.45 -1.69 -4.25
C VAL A 61 12.14 -0.98 -3.92
N ALA A 62 11.06 -1.32 -4.62
CA ALA A 62 9.73 -0.81 -4.31
C ALA A 62 8.70 -1.94 -4.22
N GLN A 63 7.81 -1.86 -3.24
CA GLN A 63 6.61 -2.69 -3.17
C GLN A 63 5.40 -1.79 -3.43
N ILE A 64 4.65 -2.12 -4.48
CA ILE A 64 3.57 -1.29 -5.02
C ILE A 64 2.25 -2.06 -5.08
N ALA A 65 1.13 -1.33 -5.12
CA ALA A 65 -0.18 -1.86 -5.47
C ALA A 65 -0.99 -0.75 -6.15
N SER A 66 -1.12 -0.82 -7.48
CA SER A 66 -1.74 0.23 -8.28
C SER A 66 -3.19 0.52 -7.88
N GLY A 67 -3.96 -0.51 -7.54
CA GLY A 67 -5.34 -0.38 -7.05
C GLY A 67 -5.46 0.30 -5.68
N ALA A 68 -4.39 0.31 -4.87
CA ALA A 68 -4.37 0.97 -3.57
C ALA A 68 -3.87 2.42 -3.66
N ASN A 69 -2.80 2.65 -4.42
CA ASN A 69 -2.18 3.97 -4.56
C ASN A 69 -1.47 4.14 -5.90
N GLN A 70 -2.18 4.74 -6.87
CA GLN A 70 -1.67 4.99 -8.21
C GLN A 70 -0.49 6.00 -8.21
N MET A 71 -0.57 7.05 -7.40
CA MET A 71 0.48 8.07 -7.31
C MET A 71 1.80 7.46 -6.80
N GLN A 72 1.72 6.59 -5.79
CA GLN A 72 2.89 5.88 -5.29
C GLN A 72 3.46 4.92 -6.34
N THR A 73 2.59 4.27 -7.11
CA THR A 73 3.00 3.40 -8.21
C THR A 73 3.78 4.18 -9.27
N ILE A 74 3.23 5.28 -9.79
CA ILE A 74 3.91 6.12 -10.79
C ILE A 74 5.26 6.59 -10.28
N LYS A 75 5.31 7.11 -9.04
CA LYS A 75 6.55 7.56 -8.41
C LYS A 75 7.58 6.43 -8.30
N ALA A 76 7.16 5.22 -7.94
CA ALA A 76 8.06 4.09 -7.83
C ALA A 76 8.68 3.69 -9.18
N PHE A 77 7.90 3.75 -10.27
CA PHE A 77 8.40 3.50 -11.63
C PHE A 77 9.37 4.60 -12.08
N GLU A 78 9.03 5.87 -11.87
CA GLU A 78 9.91 6.99 -12.22
C GLU A 78 11.24 6.94 -11.45
N GLU A 79 11.21 6.62 -10.15
CA GLU A 79 12.43 6.51 -9.35
C GLU A 79 13.27 5.28 -9.74
N ALA A 80 12.63 4.15 -10.06
CA ALA A 80 13.31 2.93 -10.49
C ALA A 80 14.03 3.12 -11.84
N GLU A 81 13.36 3.76 -12.80
CA GLU A 81 13.91 3.98 -14.14
C GLU A 81 15.07 4.99 -14.13
N LYS A 82 15.00 6.01 -13.28
CA LYS A 82 16.07 7.00 -13.12
C LYS A 82 17.25 6.50 -12.28
N PHE A 83 17.12 5.38 -11.58
CA PHE A 83 18.17 4.86 -10.71
C PHE A 83 19.26 4.21 -11.57
N PRO A 84 20.52 4.68 -11.53
CA PRO A 84 21.59 4.15 -12.38
C PRO A 84 22.13 2.83 -11.81
N GLY A 85 21.32 1.77 -11.86
CA GLY A 85 21.63 0.49 -11.25
C GLY A 85 20.44 -0.48 -11.22
N PRO A 86 20.56 -1.60 -10.49
CA PRO A 86 19.51 -2.61 -10.47
C PRO A 86 18.29 -2.11 -9.69
N SER A 87 17.13 -2.22 -10.32
CA SER A 87 15.84 -1.82 -9.77
C SER A 87 14.88 -3.00 -9.69
N LEU A 88 14.21 -3.16 -8.56
CA LEU A 88 13.22 -4.21 -8.31
C LEU A 88 11.89 -3.60 -7.88
N ILE A 89 10.85 -3.78 -8.69
CA ILE A 89 9.47 -3.42 -8.35
C ILE A 89 8.66 -4.70 -8.13
N ILE A 90 8.04 -4.84 -6.96
CA ILE A 90 7.16 -5.95 -6.61
C ILE A 90 5.72 -5.43 -6.57
N ALA A 91 4.90 -5.84 -7.53
CA ALA A 91 3.55 -5.35 -7.72
C ALA A 91 2.51 -6.38 -7.28
N TYR A 92 1.65 -6.01 -6.32
CA TYR A 92 0.50 -6.84 -5.96
C TYR A 92 -0.43 -6.97 -7.17
N THR A 93 -0.67 -8.22 -7.59
CA THR A 93 -1.46 -8.53 -8.78
C THR A 93 -2.58 -9.51 -8.41
N PRO A 94 -3.79 -9.01 -8.07
CA PRO A 94 -4.96 -9.86 -7.86
C PRO A 94 -5.18 -10.79 -9.06
N CYS A 95 -5.50 -12.05 -8.80
CA CYS A 95 -5.65 -13.07 -9.83
C CYS A 95 -6.94 -13.88 -9.64
N ILE A 96 -7.43 -14.47 -10.72
CA ILE A 96 -8.59 -15.39 -10.70
C ILE A 96 -8.38 -16.55 -9.73
N THR A 97 -7.13 -16.98 -9.53
CA THR A 97 -6.74 -18.06 -8.61
C THR A 97 -6.95 -17.71 -7.14
N HIS A 98 -7.11 -16.42 -6.81
CA HIS A 98 -7.46 -15.98 -5.45
C HIS A 98 -8.93 -16.28 -5.14
N GLY A 99 -9.78 -16.32 -6.17
CA GLY A 99 -11.22 -16.53 -6.02
C GLY A 99 -11.88 -15.42 -5.22
N LEU A 100 -11.77 -14.17 -5.70
CA LEU A 100 -12.34 -13.00 -5.04
C LEU A 100 -13.86 -13.09 -5.01
N PHE A 101 -14.47 -12.86 -3.84
CA PHE A 101 -15.92 -12.73 -3.73
C PHE A 101 -16.41 -11.53 -4.55
N GLY A 102 -17.34 -11.75 -5.48
CA GLY A 102 -17.76 -10.74 -6.46
C GLY A 102 -16.94 -10.71 -7.76
N GLY A 103 -15.89 -11.54 -7.88
CA GLY A 103 -15.10 -11.72 -9.10
C GLY A 103 -14.07 -10.62 -9.36
N MET A 104 -13.40 -10.69 -10.51
CA MET A 104 -12.25 -9.81 -10.83
C MET A 104 -12.58 -8.32 -11.00
N LYS A 105 -13.86 -7.96 -11.09
CA LYS A 105 -14.30 -6.55 -11.05
C LYS A 105 -13.93 -5.87 -9.72
N GLU A 106 -13.78 -6.64 -8.66
CA GLU A 106 -13.39 -6.14 -7.33
C GLU A 106 -11.86 -6.01 -7.17
N SER A 107 -11.06 -6.29 -8.20
CA SER A 107 -9.58 -6.31 -8.11
C SER A 107 -8.96 -5.01 -7.57
N ILE A 108 -9.50 -3.84 -7.94
CA ILE A 108 -9.03 -2.55 -7.42
C ILE A 108 -9.33 -2.43 -5.91
N LYS A 109 -10.55 -2.82 -5.51
CA LYS A 109 -10.99 -2.82 -4.12
C LYS A 109 -10.16 -3.79 -3.29
N GLU A 110 -9.96 -5.00 -3.78
CA GLU A 110 -9.09 -6.04 -3.22
C GLU A 110 -7.67 -5.51 -2.95
N ALA A 111 -7.03 -4.85 -3.93
CA ALA A 111 -5.71 -4.28 -3.74
C ALA A 111 -5.69 -3.18 -2.66
N LYS A 112 -6.73 -2.34 -2.60
CA LYS A 112 -6.87 -1.31 -1.56
C LYS A 112 -7.05 -1.92 -0.17
N GLU A 113 -7.89 -2.94 -0.06
CA GLU A 113 -8.13 -3.68 1.19
C GLU A 113 -6.89 -4.46 1.65
N ALA A 114 -6.12 -5.02 0.72
CA ALA A 114 -4.85 -5.68 1.01
C ALA A 114 -3.85 -4.71 1.67
N VAL A 115 -3.78 -3.46 1.18
CA VAL A 115 -2.90 -2.45 1.79
C VAL A 115 -3.48 -1.93 3.11
N SER A 116 -4.78 -1.63 3.16
CA SER A 116 -5.39 -1.05 4.36
C SER A 116 -5.45 -2.03 5.53
N SER A 117 -5.57 -3.33 5.28
CA SER A 117 -5.52 -4.37 6.32
C SER A 117 -4.10 -4.69 6.79
N GLY A 118 -3.07 -4.18 6.11
CA GLY A 118 -1.67 -4.50 6.37
C GLY A 118 -1.17 -5.80 5.76
N TYR A 119 -1.98 -6.45 4.91
CA TYR A 119 -1.58 -7.68 4.20
C TYR A 119 -0.41 -7.42 3.25
N TRP A 120 -0.51 -6.31 2.53
CA TRP A 120 0.49 -5.81 1.61
C TRP A 120 1.03 -4.46 2.09
N SER A 121 2.35 -4.30 2.14
CA SER A 121 2.98 -3.03 2.52
C SER A 121 3.33 -2.22 1.27
N LEU A 122 3.25 -0.90 1.35
CA LEU A 122 3.72 0.00 0.29
C LEU A 122 4.96 0.73 0.77
N TYR A 123 6.08 0.52 0.08
CA TYR A 123 7.34 1.17 0.42
C TYR A 123 8.22 1.37 -0.81
N ARG A 124 9.22 2.24 -0.66
CA ARG A 124 10.34 2.43 -1.59
C ARG A 124 11.63 2.52 -0.79
N TYR A 125 12.66 1.82 -1.26
CA TYR A 125 14.02 1.88 -0.78
C TYR A 125 14.89 2.44 -1.89
N ASN A 126 15.42 3.64 -1.68
CA ASN A 126 16.23 4.35 -2.66
C ASN A 126 17.66 4.55 -2.14
N PRO A 127 18.65 3.78 -2.64
CA PRO A 127 20.05 3.87 -2.24
C PRO A 127 20.66 5.26 -2.36
N THR A 128 20.25 6.07 -3.35
CA THR A 128 20.81 7.41 -3.59
C THR A 128 20.57 8.39 -2.43
N LEU A 129 19.63 8.06 -1.52
CA LEU A 129 19.40 8.84 -0.32
C LEU A 129 20.51 8.64 0.73
N LEU A 130 21.19 7.49 0.74
CA LEU A 130 22.31 7.22 1.64
C LEU A 130 23.47 8.19 1.39
N GLU A 131 23.79 8.45 0.12
CA GLU A 131 24.82 9.43 -0.29
C GLU A 131 24.50 10.85 0.20
N LYS A 132 23.20 11.14 0.37
CA LYS A 132 22.69 12.43 0.86
C LYS A 132 22.52 12.46 2.38
N GLY A 133 22.98 11.44 3.10
CA GLY A 133 22.83 11.30 4.55
C GLY A 133 21.37 11.14 5.02
N LYS A 134 20.47 10.71 4.13
CA LYS A 134 19.05 10.49 4.41
C LYS A 134 18.73 9.00 4.50
N ASN A 135 17.65 8.67 5.21
CA ASN A 135 17.19 7.30 5.27
C ASN A 135 16.69 6.84 3.88
N PRO A 136 17.21 5.74 3.31
CA PRO A 136 16.78 5.21 2.02
C PRO A 136 15.38 4.62 2.04
N MET A 137 14.90 4.16 3.20
CA MET A 137 13.61 3.49 3.35
C MET A 137 12.49 4.48 3.58
N THR A 138 11.54 4.52 2.66
CA THR A 138 10.27 5.25 2.78
C THR A 138 9.11 4.27 2.84
N LEU A 139 8.36 4.28 3.95
CA LEU A 139 7.10 3.57 4.06
C LEU A 139 5.95 4.48 3.59
N ASP A 140 5.38 4.19 2.43
CA ASP A 140 4.38 5.05 1.78
C ASP A 140 2.97 4.88 2.39
N TYR A 141 2.68 3.74 3.01
CA TYR A 141 1.43 3.50 3.75
C TYR A 141 1.70 3.14 5.21
N LYS A 142 1.25 4.00 6.13
CA LYS A 142 1.68 3.96 7.55
C LYS A 142 0.58 3.60 8.56
N LYS A 143 -0.67 3.42 8.10
CA LYS A 143 -1.84 3.23 8.97
C LYS A 143 -2.64 1.96 8.60
N PRO A 144 -2.02 0.77 8.56
CA PRO A 144 -2.77 -0.46 8.37
C PRO A 144 -3.61 -0.80 9.61
N ASP A 145 -4.80 -1.33 9.39
CA ASP A 145 -5.65 -1.91 10.42
C ASP A 145 -5.59 -3.43 10.35
N PHE A 146 -4.67 -4.00 11.12
CA PHE A 146 -4.46 -5.46 11.19
C PHE A 146 -5.68 -6.23 11.71
N SER A 147 -6.62 -5.58 12.41
CA SER A 147 -7.83 -6.27 12.90
C SER A 147 -8.75 -6.71 11.74
N THR A 148 -8.75 -5.96 10.64
CA THR A 148 -9.55 -6.24 9.44
C THR A 148 -8.94 -7.30 8.52
N MET A 149 -7.69 -7.73 8.77
CA MET A 149 -6.98 -8.68 7.90
C MET A 149 -7.66 -10.04 7.82
N ALA A 150 -8.21 -10.54 8.93
CA ALA A 150 -8.93 -11.82 8.93
C ALA A 150 -10.18 -11.76 8.03
N GLU A 151 -10.92 -10.65 8.06
CA GLU A 151 -12.07 -10.43 7.19
C GLU A 151 -11.66 -10.29 5.72
N PHE A 152 -10.56 -9.58 5.45
CA PHE A 152 -9.97 -9.49 4.12
C PHE A 152 -9.62 -10.88 3.55
N MET A 153 -8.97 -11.73 4.34
CA MET A 153 -8.65 -13.11 3.91
C MET A 153 -9.93 -13.89 3.57
N ARG A 154 -10.97 -13.82 4.40
CA ARG A 154 -12.25 -14.53 4.18
C ARG A 154 -12.98 -14.15 2.88
N LYS A 155 -12.70 -12.98 2.30
CA LYS A 155 -13.26 -12.56 1.01
C LYS A 155 -12.67 -13.30 -0.19
N GLN A 156 -11.68 -14.18 0.02
CA GLN A 156 -11.01 -14.92 -1.04
C GLN A 156 -11.15 -16.42 -0.79
N VAL A 157 -11.56 -17.16 -1.83
CA VAL A 157 -11.76 -18.62 -1.76
C VAL A 157 -10.50 -19.33 -1.29
N ARG A 158 -9.30 -18.86 -1.69
CA ARG A 158 -8.02 -19.45 -1.26
C ARG A 158 -7.81 -19.48 0.26
N PHE A 159 -8.53 -18.67 1.04
CA PHE A 159 -8.49 -18.70 2.50
C PHE A 159 -9.76 -19.29 3.09
N SER A 160 -10.94 -18.90 2.59
CA SER A 160 -12.22 -19.39 3.13
C SER A 160 -12.42 -20.90 2.92
N SER A 161 -11.86 -21.49 1.86
CA SER A 161 -11.85 -22.95 1.69
C SER A 161 -11.14 -23.69 2.81
N LEU A 162 -10.13 -23.08 3.45
CA LEU A 162 -9.45 -23.69 4.59
C LEU A 162 -10.35 -23.70 5.82
N GLU A 163 -11.04 -22.60 6.08
CA GLU A 163 -12.00 -22.46 7.18
C GLU A 163 -13.14 -23.47 7.03
N ASN A 164 -13.62 -23.71 5.80
CA ASN A 164 -14.64 -24.73 5.52
C ASN A 164 -14.15 -26.17 5.73
N THR A 165 -12.86 -26.44 5.49
CA THR A 165 -12.30 -27.80 5.55
C THR A 165 -11.78 -28.15 6.94
N ASN A 166 -11.12 -27.21 7.62
CA ASN A 166 -10.56 -27.38 8.96
C ASN A 166 -10.61 -26.05 9.74
N PRO A 167 -11.73 -25.76 10.42
CA PRO A 167 -11.93 -24.48 11.11
C PRO A 167 -10.89 -24.18 12.21
N LEU A 168 -10.49 -25.22 12.96
CA LEU A 168 -9.51 -25.07 14.05
C LEU A 168 -8.14 -24.66 13.51
N MET A 169 -7.65 -25.39 12.50
CA MET A 169 -6.37 -25.05 11.86
C MET A 169 -6.43 -23.72 11.11
N ALA A 170 -7.58 -23.38 10.51
CA ALA A 170 -7.77 -22.11 9.82
C ALA A 170 -7.60 -20.92 10.78
N LYS A 171 -8.17 -21.01 11.99
CA LYS A 171 -8.02 -19.97 13.01
C LYS A 171 -6.56 -19.75 13.36
N ASP A 172 -5.83 -20.82 13.71
CA ASP A 172 -4.41 -20.74 14.08
C ASP A 172 -3.56 -20.18 12.93
N LEU A 173 -3.83 -20.61 11.69
CA LEU A 173 -3.10 -20.13 10.52
C LEU A 173 -3.45 -18.67 10.17
N PHE A 174 -4.68 -18.22 10.39
CA PHE A 174 -5.06 -16.82 10.19
C PHE A 174 -4.35 -15.91 11.20
N GLU A 175 -4.36 -16.30 12.48
CA GLU A 175 -3.63 -15.58 13.53
C GLU A 175 -2.13 -15.51 13.21
N LYS A 176 -1.55 -16.63 12.76
CA LYS A 176 -0.17 -16.67 12.30
C LYS A 176 0.08 -15.73 11.11
N THR A 177 -0.78 -15.73 10.09
CA THR A 177 -0.64 -14.85 8.92
C THR A 177 -0.69 -13.37 9.32
N VAL A 178 -1.60 -13.00 10.23
CA VAL A 178 -1.69 -11.64 10.79
C VAL A 178 -0.41 -11.28 11.54
N HIS A 179 0.08 -12.18 12.39
CA HIS A 179 1.31 -11.98 13.14
C HIS A 179 2.53 -11.79 12.23
N ASP A 180 2.69 -12.66 11.22
CA ASP A 180 3.77 -12.59 10.23
C ASP A 180 3.75 -11.26 9.45
N ALA A 181 2.56 -10.82 9.02
CA ALA A 181 2.39 -9.55 8.32
C ALA A 181 2.71 -8.35 9.22
N LYS A 182 2.26 -8.37 10.48
CA LYS A 182 2.54 -7.32 11.47
C LYS A 182 4.03 -7.21 11.77
N ASN A 183 4.72 -8.33 11.97
CA ASN A 183 6.17 -8.37 12.18
C ASN A 183 6.94 -7.80 10.98
N ARG A 184 6.54 -8.18 9.76
CA ARG A 184 7.14 -7.65 8.52
C ARG A 184 6.93 -6.14 8.41
N PHE A 185 5.71 -5.65 8.64
CA PHE A 185 5.41 -4.23 8.61
C PHE A 185 6.23 -3.43 9.63
N TYR A 186 6.35 -3.92 10.88
CA TYR A 186 7.17 -3.25 11.88
C TYR A 186 8.67 -3.30 11.57
N SER A 187 9.15 -4.36 10.92
CA SER A 187 10.52 -4.37 10.41
C SER A 187 10.75 -3.24 9.39
N TYR A 188 9.79 -2.96 8.51
CA TYR A 188 9.89 -1.84 7.56
C TYR A 188 9.79 -0.48 8.25
N ALA A 189 8.91 -0.35 9.24
CA ALA A 189 8.79 0.86 10.04
C ALA A 189 10.05 1.16 10.87
N LEU A 190 10.75 0.11 11.33
CA LEU A 190 12.06 0.24 11.96
C LEU A 190 13.10 0.74 10.97
N MET A 191 13.17 0.13 9.78
CA MET A 191 14.08 0.56 8.72
C MET A 191 13.84 2.01 8.29
N SER A 192 12.59 2.49 8.28
CA SER A 192 12.28 3.89 7.96
C SER A 192 12.56 4.88 9.10
N GLY A 193 12.92 4.39 10.29
CA GLY A 193 13.14 5.23 11.48
C GLY A 193 11.84 5.80 12.08
N GLU A 194 10.68 5.25 11.73
CA GLU A 194 9.37 5.76 12.14
C GLU A 194 8.60 4.79 13.04
N LEU A 195 9.23 3.71 13.50
CA LEU A 195 8.59 2.63 14.27
C LEU A 195 7.75 3.15 15.44
N GLU A 196 8.34 3.96 16.32
CA GLU A 196 7.65 4.45 17.52
C GLU A 196 6.47 5.36 17.17
N LYS A 197 6.62 6.21 16.16
CA LYS A 197 5.54 7.08 15.66
C LYS A 197 4.40 6.26 15.06
N ILE A 198 4.71 5.16 14.40
CA ILE A 198 3.73 4.26 13.79
C ILE A 198 3.04 3.43 14.86
N LYS A 199 3.78 2.85 15.82
CA LYS A 199 3.20 2.13 16.96
C LYS A 199 2.26 3.02 17.76
N ALA A 200 2.65 4.26 18.08
CA ALA A 200 1.79 5.20 18.80
C ALA A 200 0.48 5.51 18.05
N LYS A 201 0.49 5.50 16.72
CA LYS A 201 -0.71 5.71 15.88
C LYS A 201 -1.58 4.45 15.74
N LEU A 202 -0.99 3.27 15.88
CA LEU A 202 -1.65 1.98 15.72
C LEU A 202 -2.05 1.35 17.05
N ALA A 203 -1.59 1.91 18.18
CA ALA A 203 -2.06 1.52 19.49
C ALA A 203 -3.58 1.76 19.53
N PRO A 204 -4.39 0.77 19.95
CA PRO A 204 -5.80 1.01 20.21
C PRO A 204 -5.87 2.15 21.22
N GLU A 205 -6.71 3.16 20.97
CA GLU A 205 -7.01 4.19 21.97
C GLU A 205 -7.47 3.46 23.24
N LEU A 206 -6.58 3.33 24.23
CA LEU A 206 -7.00 2.93 25.56
C LEU A 206 -8.05 3.96 25.99
N ALA A 207 -9.23 3.44 26.32
CA ALA A 207 -10.33 4.07 27.04
C ALA A 207 -10.18 5.58 27.27
N SER A 208 -11.07 6.34 26.64
CA SER A 208 -11.35 7.75 26.94
C SER A 208 -11.36 8.03 28.44
N ASN A 209 -10.23 8.48 28.97
CA ASN A 209 -10.13 9.23 30.21
C ASN A 209 -8.92 10.16 30.10
N THR A 210 -9.10 11.18 29.28
CA THR A 210 -8.39 12.46 29.42
C THR A 210 -9.47 13.47 29.83
N PRO A 211 -9.24 14.31 30.86
CA PRO A 211 -10.23 15.30 31.28
C PRO A 211 -10.66 16.13 30.08
N GLU A 212 -11.96 16.39 29.98
CA GLU A 212 -12.60 17.14 28.89
C GLU A 212 -11.68 18.25 28.40
N LYS A 213 -11.12 18.08 27.19
CA LYS A 213 -10.53 19.22 26.50
C LYS A 213 -11.69 20.18 26.27
N GLU A 214 -11.63 21.32 26.96
CA GLU A 214 -12.50 22.47 26.74
C GLU A 214 -12.88 22.54 25.28
N GLN A 215 -14.19 22.47 25.03
CA GLN A 215 -14.75 22.62 23.70
C GLN A 215 -14.22 23.93 23.14
N LYS A 216 -13.25 23.84 22.21
CA LYS A 216 -12.87 25.01 21.42
C LYS A 216 -14.13 25.48 20.71
N GLU A 217 -14.67 26.61 21.15
CA GLU A 217 -15.79 27.30 20.53
C GLU A 217 -15.59 27.26 19.01
N LYS A 218 -16.64 26.80 18.30
CA LYS A 218 -16.70 26.91 16.85
C LYS A 218 -16.41 28.37 16.49
N ARG A 219 -15.23 28.63 15.90
CA ARG A 219 -14.93 29.95 15.31
C ARG A 219 -16.06 30.28 14.34
N VAL A 220 -16.92 31.21 14.73
CA VAL A 220 -17.91 31.82 13.85
C VAL A 220 -17.14 32.41 12.68
N LYS A 221 -17.47 31.97 11.46
CA LYS A 221 -16.95 32.59 10.23
C LYS A 221 -17.41 34.05 10.27
N LYS A 222 -16.48 35.00 10.47
CA LYS A 222 -16.76 36.41 10.14
C LYS A 222 -17.08 36.47 8.65
N GLU A 223 -18.30 36.85 8.32
CA GLU A 223 -18.66 37.24 6.95
C GLU A 223 -17.77 38.41 6.56
N ARG A 224 -17.05 38.25 5.45
CA ARG A 224 -16.27 39.35 4.88
C ARG A 224 -17.26 40.27 4.17
N PRO A 225 -17.28 41.59 4.45
CA PRO A 225 -18.13 42.50 3.71
C PRO A 225 -17.74 42.45 2.23
N VAL A 226 -18.76 42.38 1.37
CA VAL A 226 -18.59 42.33 -0.08
C VAL A 226 -18.22 43.73 -0.57
N ASP A 227 -17.01 43.88 -1.09
CA ASP A 227 -16.56 45.10 -1.75
C ASP A 227 -17.25 45.22 -3.13
N LEU A 228 -18.33 46.01 -3.16
CA LEU A 228 -19.17 46.23 -4.35
C LEU A 228 -18.39 46.92 -5.47
N GLU A 229 -17.47 47.85 -5.16
CA GLU A 229 -16.62 48.49 -6.16
C GLU A 229 -15.69 47.47 -6.85
N ALA A 230 -15.13 46.53 -6.09
CA ALA A 230 -14.28 45.48 -6.65
C ALA A 230 -15.06 44.56 -7.61
N GLN A 231 -16.35 44.32 -7.37
CA GLN A 231 -17.21 43.56 -8.27
C GLN A 231 -17.52 44.33 -9.56
N GLU A 232 -17.83 45.63 -9.45
CA GLU A 232 -18.08 46.49 -10.60
C GLU A 232 -16.84 46.64 -11.49
N ARG A 233 -15.65 46.80 -10.91
CA ARG A 233 -14.39 46.82 -11.68
C ARG A 233 -14.15 45.49 -12.42
N ARG A 234 -14.54 44.36 -11.84
CA ARG A 234 -14.45 43.04 -12.48
C ARG A 234 -15.50 42.86 -13.58
N ALA A 235 -16.70 43.40 -13.40
CA ALA A 235 -17.76 43.38 -14.41
C ALA A 235 -17.38 44.24 -15.62
N LYS A 236 -16.92 45.48 -15.40
CA LYS A 236 -16.41 46.35 -16.49
C LYS A 236 -15.28 45.69 -17.27
N ARG A 237 -14.31 45.05 -16.60
CA ARG A 237 -13.22 44.31 -17.28
C ARG A 237 -13.72 43.11 -18.07
N ARG A 238 -14.82 42.47 -17.66
CA ARG A 238 -15.43 41.36 -18.40
C ARG A 238 -16.16 41.87 -19.64
N GLU A 239 -16.90 42.96 -19.52
CA GLU A 239 -17.57 43.61 -20.66
C GLU A 239 -16.57 44.16 -21.69
N GLU A 240 -15.49 44.78 -21.23
CA GLU A 240 -14.44 45.30 -22.13
C GLU A 240 -13.74 44.16 -22.89
N ARG A 241 -13.49 43.02 -22.22
CA ARG A 241 -12.98 41.80 -22.88
C ARG A 241 -13.99 41.20 -23.86
N ALA A 242 -15.28 41.27 -23.55
CA ALA A 242 -16.33 40.78 -24.45
C ALA A 242 -16.49 41.68 -25.68
N LYS A 243 -16.35 43.00 -25.53
CA LYS A 243 -16.35 43.95 -26.65
C LYS A 243 -15.14 43.74 -27.56
N ARG A 244 -13.93 43.61 -27.01
CA ARG A 244 -12.72 43.28 -27.80
C ARG A 244 -12.82 41.97 -28.56
N ARG A 245 -13.57 40.98 -28.04
CA ARG A 245 -13.82 39.72 -28.76
C ARG A 245 -14.79 39.88 -29.93
N LYS A 246 -15.72 40.84 -29.87
CA LYS A 246 -16.67 41.12 -30.96
C LYS A 246 -16.11 42.04 -32.04
N GLU A 247 -15.05 42.79 -31.74
CA GLU A 247 -14.34 43.65 -32.72
C GLU A 247 -13.24 42.88 -33.49
N GLN A 248 -13.01 41.61 -33.18
CA GLN A 248 -12.04 40.72 -33.87
C GLN A 248 -12.71 39.63 -34.74
N GLU A 249 -14.05 39.68 -34.90
CA GLU A 249 -14.83 38.94 -35.91
C GLU A 249 -15.33 39.91 -36.98
#